data_AF-A0A966PZU1-F1
#
_entry.id   AF-A0A966PZU1-F1
#
_cell.length_a   1.000
_cell.length_b   1.000
_cell.length_c   1.000
_cell.angle_alpha   90.00
_cell.angle_beta   90.00
_cell.angle_gamma   90.00
#
_symmetry.space_group_name_H-M   'P 1'
#
loop_
_entity.id
_entity.type
_entity.pdbx_description
1 polymer ?
#
loop_
_entity_poly.entity_id
_entity_poly.type
_entity_poly.pdbx_seq_one_letter_code
_entity_poly.pdbx_strand_id
1 'polypeptide(L)'
;MATTLTTQTLVDTNRHTVIKVVGVGGTDANVSLIKAANLAYAINATGVVSTLNPKRLNRVAIKRVWGQGQMTNNTNVTLKWGGNSNSAIVTFGNGPFDYNFDSGSTPGTIEIPDTANCTGDIIFSSTAGISDTWTLFIDLKKDGRDYDQGQRRDPAAFNYGSGYNGA
;
A
#
# COMPACT_ATOMS: atom_id res chain seq x y z
N MET A 1 -24.29 -7.77 -1.23
CA MET A 1 -23.25 -8.81 -1.04
C MET A 1 -21.92 -8.07 -0.92
N ALA A 2 -21.04 -8.47 0.00
CA ALA A 2 -19.71 -7.89 0.11
C ALA A 2 -18.77 -8.49 -0.95
N THR A 3 -17.77 -7.74 -1.38
CA THR A 3 -16.73 -8.26 -2.28
C THR A 3 -15.98 -9.40 -1.61
N THR A 4 -15.85 -10.53 -2.32
CA THR A 4 -14.92 -11.58 -1.92
C THR A 4 -13.53 -11.21 -2.41
N LEU A 5 -12.56 -11.08 -1.51
CA LEU A 5 -11.19 -10.73 -1.83
C LEU A 5 -10.27 -11.95 -1.72
N THR A 6 -9.45 -12.15 -2.74
CA THR A 6 -8.31 -13.07 -2.70
C THR A 6 -7.03 -12.28 -2.90
N THR A 7 -6.13 -12.34 -1.91
CA THR A 7 -4.91 -11.53 -1.90
C THR A 7 -3.67 -12.43 -1.97
N GLN A 8 -2.68 -12.02 -2.76
CA GLN A 8 -1.39 -12.68 -2.86
C GLN A 8 -0.28 -11.62 -2.81
N THR A 9 0.63 -11.76 -1.84
CA THR A 9 1.84 -10.94 -1.78
C THR A 9 2.90 -11.53 -2.71
N LEU A 10 3.32 -10.75 -3.70
CA LEU A 10 4.31 -11.18 -4.71
C LEU A 10 5.72 -10.82 -4.29
N VAL A 11 5.88 -9.63 -3.70
CA VAL A 11 7.14 -9.11 -3.18
C VAL A 11 6.85 -8.45 -1.85
N ASP A 12 7.67 -8.72 -0.83
CA ASP A 12 7.58 -8.01 0.45
C ASP A 12 8.97 -7.85 1.07
N THR A 13 9.62 -6.74 0.74
CA THR A 13 10.98 -6.42 1.18
C THR A 13 10.95 -5.32 2.23
N ASN A 14 12.12 -4.92 2.74
CA ASN A 14 12.25 -3.74 3.61
C ASN A 14 11.90 -2.41 2.92
N ARG A 15 12.03 -2.32 1.59
CA ARG A 15 11.85 -1.07 0.84
C ARG A 15 10.58 -0.99 0.03
N HIS A 16 10.02 -2.15 -0.34
CA HIS A 16 8.96 -2.21 -1.32
C HIS A 16 8.12 -3.49 -1.21
N THR A 17 6.84 -3.39 -1.54
CA THR A 17 5.87 -4.48 -1.53
C THR A 17 5.00 -4.45 -2.78
N VAL A 18 4.83 -5.60 -3.43
CA VAL A 18 3.84 -5.79 -4.51
C VAL A 18 2.78 -6.78 -4.04
N ILE A 19 1.52 -6.35 -4.09
CA ILE A 19 0.38 -7.19 -3.74
C ILE A 19 -0.56 -7.29 -4.93
N LYS A 20 -0.96 -8.52 -5.26
CA LYS A 20 -2.06 -8.83 -6.16
C LYS A 20 -3.34 -9.00 -5.33
N VAL A 21 -4.43 -8.40 -5.77
CA VAL A 21 -5.76 -8.63 -5.22
C VAL A 21 -6.73 -8.97 -6.35
N VAL A 22 -7.55 -10.00 -6.13
CA VAL A 22 -8.69 -10.34 -6.98
C VAL A 22 -9.95 -10.12 -6.16
N GLY A 23 -10.83 -9.25 -6.64
CA GLY A 23 -12.15 -9.02 -6.06
C GLY A 23 -13.25 -9.62 -6.93
N VAL A 24 -14.21 -10.26 -6.29
CA VAL A 24 -15.40 -10.82 -6.95
C VAL A 24 -16.65 -10.28 -6.27
N GLY A 25 -17.47 -9.60 -7.06
CA GLY A 25 -18.75 -9.04 -6.71
C GLY A 25 -18.67 -7.87 -5.74
N GLY A 26 -19.83 -7.29 -5.45
CA GLY A 26 -20.08 -6.61 -4.18
C GLY A 26 -19.98 -5.08 -4.19
N THR A 27 -20.86 -4.51 -3.37
CA THR A 27 -20.92 -3.08 -3.08
C THR A 27 -20.38 -2.84 -1.68
N ASP A 28 -19.25 -2.16 -1.60
CA ASP A 28 -18.48 -2.01 -0.38
C ASP A 28 -18.12 -0.56 -0.15
N ALA A 29 -18.17 -0.12 1.10
CA ALA A 29 -17.82 1.24 1.49
C ALA A 29 -16.66 1.20 2.47
N ASN A 30 -15.52 1.76 2.05
CA ASN A 30 -14.32 1.97 2.88
C ASN A 30 -13.83 0.69 3.59
N VAL A 31 -13.79 -0.43 2.88
CA VAL A 31 -13.35 -1.73 3.41
C VAL A 31 -11.82 -1.85 3.32
N SER A 32 -11.19 -2.40 4.36
CA SER A 32 -9.73 -2.58 4.40
C SER A 32 -9.26 -3.54 3.30
N LEU A 33 -8.30 -3.08 2.49
CA LEU A 33 -7.67 -3.86 1.42
C LEU A 33 -6.27 -4.31 1.83
N ILE A 34 -5.46 -3.37 2.33
CA ILE A 34 -4.09 -3.60 2.80
C ILE A 34 -3.93 -2.89 4.14
N LYS A 35 -3.48 -3.62 5.15
CA LYS A 35 -3.07 -3.05 6.44
C LYS A 35 -1.57 -2.79 6.42
N ALA A 36 -1.15 -1.53 6.46
CA ALA A 36 0.25 -1.14 6.34
C ALA A 36 1.11 -1.72 7.47
N ALA A 37 0.56 -1.79 8.69
CA ALA A 37 1.21 -2.37 9.85
C ALA A 37 1.46 -3.90 9.74
N ASN A 38 0.78 -4.59 8.83
CA ASN A 38 0.95 -6.02 8.62
C ASN A 38 1.98 -6.37 7.53
N LEU A 39 2.50 -5.36 6.81
CA LEU A 39 3.53 -5.60 5.80
C LEU A 39 4.85 -5.99 6.49
N ALA A 40 5.66 -6.81 5.83
CA ALA A 40 6.93 -7.25 6.40
C ALA A 40 7.81 -6.04 6.79
N TYR A 41 8.62 -6.21 7.83
CA TYR A 41 9.54 -5.19 8.35
C TYR A 41 8.86 -3.94 8.95
N ALA A 42 7.53 -3.92 9.10
CA ALA A 42 6.83 -2.86 9.81
C ALA A 42 7.36 -2.74 11.25
N ILE A 43 7.75 -1.53 11.63
CA ILE A 43 8.19 -1.20 12.98
C ILE A 43 6.96 -0.81 13.79
N ASN A 44 6.75 -1.49 14.91
CA ASN A 44 5.63 -1.26 15.81
C ASN A 44 5.84 -0.04 16.72
N ALA A 45 4.87 0.25 17.60
CA ALA A 45 4.94 1.38 18.52
C ALA A 45 6.11 1.31 19.51
N THR A 46 6.62 0.11 19.80
CA THR A 46 7.77 -0.10 20.70
C THR A 46 9.11 -0.09 19.98
N GLY A 47 9.14 0.20 18.67
CA GLY A 47 10.38 0.33 17.92
C GLY A 47 11.03 -1.00 17.51
N VAL A 48 10.27 -2.10 17.42
CA VAL A 48 10.75 -3.42 16.92
C VAL A 48 9.94 -3.88 15.70
N VAL A 49 10.49 -4.81 14.89
CA VAL A 49 9.70 -5.44 13.81
C VAL A 49 8.70 -6.38 14.44
N SER A 50 7.41 -6.04 14.38
CA SER A 50 6.34 -6.87 14.91
C SER A 50 5.00 -6.40 14.40
N THR A 51 4.05 -7.32 14.27
CA THR A 51 2.63 -7.01 14.04
C THR A 51 1.89 -6.69 15.34
N LEU A 52 2.50 -6.92 16.50
CA LEU A 52 1.94 -6.59 17.82
C LEU A 52 2.14 -5.10 18.13
N ASN A 53 1.12 -4.48 18.74
CA ASN A 53 1.10 -3.06 19.10
C ASN A 53 1.48 -2.15 17.90
N PRO A 54 0.74 -2.24 16.79
CA PRO A 54 1.07 -1.49 15.58
C PRO A 54 1.12 0.01 15.86
N LYS A 55 1.97 0.73 15.14
CA LYS A 55 1.95 2.19 15.19
C LYS A 55 0.60 2.70 14.68
N ARG A 56 0.23 3.92 15.10
CA ARG A 56 -0.93 4.61 14.50
C ARG A 56 -0.76 4.77 12.99
N LEU A 57 0.45 5.10 12.55
CA LEU A 57 0.80 5.34 11.15
C LEU A 57 1.99 4.46 10.76
N ASN A 58 1.85 3.76 9.64
CA ASN A 58 2.96 3.16 8.90
C ASN A 58 3.03 3.78 7.51
N ARG A 59 4.04 4.62 7.26
CA ARG A 59 4.16 5.37 6.00
C ARG A 59 4.51 4.48 4.81
N VAL A 60 3.61 4.45 3.85
CA VAL A 60 3.80 3.87 2.53
C VAL A 60 3.43 4.91 1.47
N ALA A 61 3.95 4.73 0.26
CA ALA A 61 3.58 5.52 -0.90
C ALA A 61 3.30 4.60 -2.09
N ILE A 62 2.42 4.99 -2.99
CA ILE A 62 2.04 4.16 -4.14
C ILE A 62 2.88 4.56 -5.34
N LYS A 63 3.61 3.59 -5.90
CA LYS A 63 4.39 3.79 -7.13
C LYS A 63 3.61 3.44 -8.39
N ARG A 64 2.78 2.41 -8.31
CA ARG A 64 2.00 1.94 -9.46
C ARG A 64 0.77 1.16 -9.04
N VAL A 65 -0.31 1.31 -9.80
CA VAL A 65 -1.53 0.50 -9.67
C VAL A 65 -1.97 0.05 -11.05
N TRP A 66 -2.05 -1.26 -11.29
CA TRP A 66 -2.38 -1.79 -12.62
C TRP A 66 -3.22 -3.05 -12.51
N GLY A 67 -3.90 -3.41 -13.60
CA GLY A 67 -4.74 -4.59 -13.62
C GLY A 67 -5.84 -4.51 -14.65
N GLN A 68 -6.95 -5.17 -14.33
CA GLN A 68 -8.10 -5.28 -15.23
C GLN A 68 -9.40 -5.41 -14.43
N GLY A 69 -10.37 -4.58 -14.79
CA GLY A 69 -11.77 -4.76 -14.43
C GLY A 69 -12.50 -5.59 -15.48
N GLN A 70 -13.30 -6.55 -15.05
CA GLN A 70 -14.36 -7.20 -15.81
C GLN A 70 -15.66 -6.87 -15.09
N MET A 71 -16.08 -5.62 -15.26
CA MET A 71 -17.16 -5.03 -14.46
C MET A 71 -18.25 -4.47 -15.37
N THR A 72 -19.46 -4.40 -14.84
CA THR A 72 -20.60 -3.83 -15.54
C THR A 72 -20.36 -2.34 -15.79
N ASN A 73 -20.81 -1.80 -16.92
CA ASN A 73 -20.64 -0.39 -17.23
C ASN A 73 -21.16 0.51 -16.09
N ASN A 74 -20.45 1.62 -15.83
CA ASN A 74 -20.69 2.58 -14.75
C ASN A 74 -20.46 2.08 -13.32
N THR A 75 -20.01 0.83 -13.15
CA THR A 75 -19.48 0.38 -11.87
C THR A 75 -17.98 0.67 -11.79
N ASN A 76 -17.47 0.83 -10.58
CA ASN A 76 -16.08 1.15 -10.34
C ASN A 76 -15.60 0.65 -8.98
N VAL A 77 -14.29 0.63 -8.83
CA VAL A 77 -13.59 0.46 -7.57
C VAL A 77 -12.69 1.67 -7.35
N THR A 78 -12.81 2.29 -6.19
CA THR A 78 -11.98 3.41 -5.76
C THR A 78 -11.07 2.97 -4.63
N LEU A 79 -9.75 3.05 -4.84
CA LEU A 79 -8.76 2.93 -3.78
C LEU A 79 -8.68 4.26 -3.02
N LYS A 80 -8.56 4.18 -1.70
CA LYS A 80 -8.53 5.32 -0.79
C LYS A 80 -7.50 5.09 0.30
N TRP A 81 -6.97 6.17 0.83
CA TRP A 81 -6.16 6.11 2.05
C TRP A 81 -7.05 5.81 3.26
N GLY A 82 -6.59 4.93 4.14
CA GLY A 82 -7.23 4.65 5.41
C GLY A 82 -7.00 5.78 6.41
N GLY A 83 -8.09 6.36 6.93
CA GLY A 83 -8.05 7.56 7.75
C GLY A 83 -8.20 8.84 6.93
N ASN A 84 -8.16 10.00 7.59
CA ASN A 84 -8.38 11.34 7.02
C ASN A 84 -9.48 11.43 5.93
N SER A 85 -10.75 11.35 6.33
CA SER A 85 -11.91 11.42 5.41
C SER A 85 -11.89 10.42 4.25
N ASN A 86 -11.02 9.40 4.30
CA ASN A 86 -10.83 8.38 3.28
C ASN A 86 -10.58 8.97 1.88
N SER A 87 -9.59 9.86 1.78
CA SER A 87 -9.21 10.52 0.53
C SER A 87 -8.92 9.51 -0.59
N ALA A 88 -9.47 9.76 -1.79
CA ALA A 88 -9.28 8.91 -2.95
C ALA A 88 -7.84 8.93 -3.48
N ILE A 89 -7.40 7.77 -3.97
CA ILE A 89 -6.08 7.56 -4.58
C ILE A 89 -6.25 7.39 -6.09
N VAL A 90 -6.98 6.35 -6.51
CA VAL A 90 -7.29 6.04 -7.90
C VAL A 90 -8.68 5.41 -7.99
N THR A 91 -9.34 5.56 -9.13
CA THR A 91 -10.61 4.90 -9.44
C THR A 91 -10.49 4.21 -10.79
N PHE A 92 -10.90 2.95 -10.88
CA PHE A 92 -10.91 2.19 -12.13
C PHE A 92 -12.28 1.54 -12.36
N GLY A 93 -12.62 1.38 -13.64
CA GLY A 93 -13.85 0.78 -14.12
C GLY A 93 -13.58 -0.48 -14.93
N ASN A 94 -14.49 -0.81 -15.86
CA ASN A 94 -14.32 -1.92 -16.78
C ASN A 94 -13.12 -1.69 -17.73
N GLY A 95 -12.37 -2.75 -18.01
CA GLY A 95 -11.22 -2.74 -18.93
C GLY A 95 -9.85 -2.76 -18.24
N PRO A 96 -8.77 -2.80 -19.04
CA PRO A 96 -7.41 -2.74 -18.52
C PRO A 96 -7.07 -1.33 -18.02
N PHE A 97 -6.25 -1.25 -16.98
CA PHE A 97 -5.74 0.02 -16.45
C PHE A 97 -4.28 -0.12 -15.98
N ASP A 98 -3.53 0.98 -16.10
CA ASP A 98 -2.16 1.07 -15.63
C ASP A 98 -1.85 2.51 -15.22
N TYR A 99 -1.87 2.77 -13.91
CA TYR A 99 -1.47 4.01 -13.30
C TYR A 99 -0.01 3.89 -12.86
N ASN A 100 0.91 4.27 -13.74
CA ASN A 100 2.33 4.37 -13.44
C ASN A 100 2.70 5.81 -13.11
N PHE A 101 3.20 6.04 -11.90
CA PHE A 101 3.55 7.38 -11.42
C PHE A 101 5.04 7.71 -11.64
N ASP A 102 5.82 6.78 -12.17
CA ASP A 102 7.18 7.06 -12.59
C ASP A 102 7.17 7.94 -13.84
N SER A 103 7.82 9.10 -13.77
CA SER A 103 7.91 10.04 -14.90
C SER A 103 9.18 9.84 -15.75
N GLY A 104 9.86 8.70 -15.58
CA GLY A 104 11.04 8.29 -16.35
C GLY A 104 12.33 8.95 -15.86
N SER A 105 12.35 10.27 -15.69
CA SER A 105 13.50 10.99 -15.12
C SER A 105 13.37 11.19 -13.60
N THR A 106 12.15 11.20 -13.08
CA THR A 106 11.87 11.37 -11.65
C THR A 106 10.85 10.32 -11.20
N PRO A 107 11.23 9.40 -10.29
CA PRO A 107 10.27 8.43 -9.76
C PRO A 107 9.24 9.17 -8.91
N GLY A 108 8.00 9.24 -9.41
CA GLY A 108 6.87 9.80 -8.71
C GLY A 108 6.17 8.75 -7.84
N THR A 109 5.48 9.24 -6.81
CA THR A 109 4.66 8.44 -5.90
C THR A 109 3.42 9.22 -5.49
N ILE A 110 2.33 8.52 -5.22
CA ILE A 110 1.21 9.08 -4.46
C ILE A 110 1.50 8.86 -2.99
N GLU A 111 1.69 9.95 -2.26
CA GLU A 111 1.96 9.95 -0.83
C GLU A 111 0.66 10.01 -0.01
N ILE A 112 0.77 9.66 1.27
CA ILE A 112 -0.30 9.86 2.25
C ILE A 112 -0.51 11.38 2.44
N PRO A 113 -1.73 11.91 2.23
CA PRO A 113 -1.97 13.35 2.20
C PRO A 113 -1.90 14.02 3.58
N ASP A 114 -2.23 13.29 4.64
CA ASP A 114 -2.14 13.78 6.02
C ASP A 114 -1.63 12.68 6.97
N THR A 115 -0.39 12.82 7.40
CA THR A 115 0.24 11.86 8.33
C THR A 115 -0.27 11.97 9.77
N ALA A 116 -1.02 13.01 10.13
CA ALA A 116 -1.61 13.10 11.46
C ALA A 116 -2.81 12.17 11.61
N ASN A 117 -3.67 12.13 10.58
CA ASN A 117 -4.99 11.49 10.63
C ASN A 117 -5.13 10.22 9.75
N CYS A 118 -4.07 9.77 9.09
CA CYS A 118 -4.04 8.51 8.33
C CYS A 118 -3.32 7.40 9.09
N THR A 119 -3.70 6.14 8.79
CA THR A 119 -3.00 4.94 9.27
C THR A 119 -1.94 4.44 8.30
N GLY A 120 -2.02 4.88 7.05
CA GLY A 120 -1.22 4.34 5.93
C GLY A 120 -1.83 3.09 5.30
N ASP A 121 -2.94 2.60 5.85
CA ASP A 121 -3.70 1.52 5.24
C ASP A 121 -4.27 1.95 3.89
N ILE A 122 -4.51 0.98 3.03
CA ILE A 122 -5.27 1.17 1.80
C ILE A 122 -6.61 0.50 2.00
N ILE A 123 -7.66 1.27 1.74
CA ILE A 123 -9.03 0.79 1.76
C ILE A 123 -9.63 0.95 0.37
N PHE A 124 -10.74 0.28 0.10
CA PHE A 124 -11.46 0.43 -1.16
C PHE A 124 -12.95 0.68 -0.93
N SER A 125 -13.57 1.27 -1.93
CA SER A 125 -15.03 1.26 -2.10
C SER A 125 -15.34 0.69 -3.47
N SER A 126 -16.40 -0.10 -3.57
CA SER A 126 -16.79 -0.79 -4.79
C SER A 126 -18.26 -0.55 -5.07
N THR A 127 -18.60 -0.33 -6.33
CA THR A 127 -19.97 -0.37 -6.86
C THR A 127 -20.18 -1.56 -7.79
N ALA A 128 -19.26 -2.53 -7.79
CA ALA A 128 -19.28 -3.70 -8.64
C ALA A 128 -20.56 -4.53 -8.45
N GLY A 129 -21.15 -4.98 -9.55
CA GLY A 129 -22.27 -5.92 -9.57
C GLY A 129 -21.88 -7.29 -9.02
N ILE A 130 -22.86 -8.16 -8.75
CA ILE A 130 -22.63 -9.48 -8.10
C ILE A 130 -21.66 -10.38 -8.90
N SER A 131 -21.70 -10.29 -10.23
CA SER A 131 -20.88 -11.11 -11.13
C SER A 131 -19.63 -10.39 -11.64
N ASP A 132 -19.43 -9.14 -11.24
CA ASP A 132 -18.29 -8.35 -11.66
C ASP A 132 -17.03 -8.86 -10.98
N THR A 133 -15.92 -8.88 -11.71
CA THR A 133 -14.62 -9.27 -11.15
C THR A 133 -13.57 -8.23 -11.50
N TRP A 134 -12.58 -8.10 -10.65
CA TRP A 134 -11.45 -7.22 -10.92
C TRP A 134 -10.18 -7.83 -10.35
N THR A 135 -9.09 -7.63 -11.08
CA THR A 135 -7.74 -7.94 -10.61
C THR A 135 -6.97 -6.64 -10.56
N LEU A 136 -6.31 -6.39 -9.44
CA LEU A 136 -5.42 -5.25 -9.28
C LEU A 136 -4.08 -5.72 -8.71
N PHE A 137 -3.04 -4.97 -9.04
CA PHE A 137 -1.71 -5.07 -8.48
C PHE A 137 -1.34 -3.69 -7.93
N ILE A 138 -0.77 -3.65 -6.73
CA ILE A 138 -0.33 -2.42 -6.07
C ILE A 138 1.15 -2.55 -5.74
N ASP A 139 1.95 -1.63 -6.27
CA ASP A 139 3.35 -1.43 -5.90
C ASP A 139 3.42 -0.31 -4.86
N LEU A 140 3.93 -0.69 -3.68
CA LEU A 140 4.08 0.17 -2.50
C LEU A 140 5.55 0.39 -2.16
N LYS A 141 5.95 1.65 -2.06
CA LYS A 141 7.21 2.07 -1.45
C LYS A 141 7.03 2.18 0.06
N LYS A 142 7.99 1.65 0.83
CA LYS A 142 8.04 1.74 2.30
C LYS A 142 8.97 2.86 2.75
N ASP A 143 8.56 3.59 3.78
CA ASP A 143 9.38 4.63 4.41
C ASP A 143 10.29 4.04 5.50
N GLY A 144 11.56 4.46 5.52
CA GLY A 144 12.54 3.98 6.48
C GLY A 144 12.28 4.35 7.95
N ARG A 145 11.40 5.32 8.22
CA ARG A 145 10.98 5.69 9.58
C ARG A 145 10.03 4.67 10.21
N ASP A 146 9.27 3.97 9.37
CA ASP A 146 8.22 3.05 9.81
C ASP A 146 8.48 1.60 9.39
N TYR A 147 9.48 1.36 8.55
CA TYR A 147 9.91 0.03 8.12
C TYR A 147 11.42 -0.13 8.31
N ASP A 148 11.83 -1.28 8.84
CA ASP A 148 13.24 -1.60 9.07
C ASP A 148 14.03 -1.61 7.76
N GLN A 149 15.01 -0.72 7.62
CA GLN A 149 15.84 -0.62 6.41
C GLN A 149 17.07 -1.54 6.41
N GLY A 150 17.18 -2.44 7.39
CA GLY A 150 18.36 -3.29 7.59
C GLY A 150 19.27 -2.81 8.71
N GLN A 151 18.95 -1.67 9.32
CA GLN A 151 19.67 -1.10 10.47
C GLN A 151 19.74 -2.04 11.68
N ARG A 152 18.80 -2.98 11.83
CA ARG A 152 18.86 -3.98 12.91
C ARG A 152 19.74 -5.18 12.60
N ARG A 153 20.02 -5.46 11.32
CA ARG A 153 20.88 -6.57 10.90
C ARG A 153 22.34 -6.14 10.84
N ASP A 154 22.61 -4.90 10.50
CA ASP A 154 23.95 -4.31 10.50
C ASP A 154 23.90 -2.89 11.05
N PRO A 155 23.90 -2.70 12.39
CA PRO A 155 23.90 -1.38 13.00
C PRO A 155 25.15 -0.56 12.67
N ALA A 156 26.28 -1.22 12.39
CA ALA A 156 27.56 -0.54 12.12
C ALA A 156 27.50 0.24 10.80
N ALA A 157 26.87 -0.33 9.75
CA ALA A 157 26.67 0.33 8.47
C ALA A 157 25.86 1.65 8.53
N PHE A 158 25.10 1.89 9.59
CA PHE A 158 24.27 3.09 9.76
C PHE A 158 24.81 4.07 10.83
N ASN A 159 25.78 3.65 11.65
CA ASN A 159 26.31 4.43 12.78
C ASN A 159 27.70 5.03 12.53
N TYR A 160 28.19 5.06 11.29
CA TYR A 160 29.42 5.79 10.98
C TYR A 160 29.17 7.30 11.09
N GLY A 161 29.44 7.85 12.27
CA GLY A 161 29.62 9.30 12.45
C GLY A 161 30.77 9.81 11.57
N SER A 162 30.75 11.12 11.31
CA SER A 162 31.75 11.88 10.51
C SER A 162 33.17 11.84 11.13
N GLY A 163 33.78 10.66 11.18
CA GLY A 163 35.06 10.44 11.87
C GLY A 163 35.75 9.11 11.60
N TYR A 164 35.24 8.24 10.71
CA TYR A 164 35.99 7.05 10.31
C TYR A 164 37.10 7.43 9.32
N ASN A 165 38.26 7.83 9.85
CA ASN A 165 39.52 7.70 9.13
C ASN A 165 39.92 6.24 9.20
N GLY A 166 39.87 5.57 8.04
CA GLY A 166 40.36 4.21 7.89
C GLY A 166 41.83 4.10 8.32
N ALA A 167 42.11 3.09 9.12
CA ALA A 167 43.42 2.47 9.23
C ALA A 167 43.35 1.12 8.51
#